data_AF-A0A2E3DIC7-F1
#
_entry.id   AF-A0A2E3DIC7-F1
#
_cell.length_a   1.000
_cell.length_b   1.000
_cell.length_c   1.000
_cell.angle_alpha   90.00
_cell.angle_beta   90.00
_cell.angle_gamma   90.00
#
_symmetry.space_group_name_H-M   'P 1'
#
loop_
_entity.id
_entity.type
_entity.pdbx_description
1 polymer ?
#
loop_
_entity_poly.entity_id
_entity_poly.type
_entity_poly.pdbx_seq_one_letter_code
_entity_poly.pdbx_strand_id
1 'polypeptide(L)' 'MGAVAPKKRTRRKRKQTIKKLFWVVFSSTMKPVAKFEFHEKKEALAKVESLSKKSPHFLQKRKEEIEVQDEQT' A
#
# COMPACT_ATOMS: atom_id res chain seq x y z
N MET A 1 -3.16 -29.61 46.88
CA MET A 1 -3.95 -29.14 45.72
C MET A 1 -4.31 -27.69 45.96
N GLY A 2 -4.20 -26.72 45.05
CA GLY A 2 -3.74 -26.71 43.67
C GLY A 2 -3.14 -25.34 43.34
N ALA A 3 -2.22 -25.32 42.36
CA ALA A 3 -1.58 -24.10 41.88
C ALA A 3 -2.48 -23.43 40.84
N VAL A 4 -2.90 -22.19 41.10
CA VAL A 4 -3.64 -21.37 40.13
C VAL A 4 -2.64 -20.84 39.11
N ALA A 5 -2.64 -21.43 37.91
CA ALA A 5 -1.77 -20.99 36.82
C ALA A 5 -2.11 -19.54 36.41
N PRO A 6 -1.12 -18.64 36.25
CA PRO A 6 -1.38 -17.28 35.84
C PRO A 6 -1.88 -17.27 34.40
N LYS A 7 -3.10 -16.75 34.21
CA LYS A 7 -3.74 -16.61 32.90
C LYS A 7 -2.89 -15.66 32.05
N LYS A 8 -2.16 -16.20 31.07
CA LYS A 8 -1.33 -15.41 30.14
C LYS A 8 -2.23 -14.41 29.42
N ARG A 9 -2.09 -13.14 29.80
CA ARG A 9 -2.78 -12.01 29.18
C ARG A 9 -2.22 -11.85 27.76
N THR A 10 -2.95 -12.36 26.77
CA THR A 10 -2.62 -12.20 25.36
C THR A 10 -2.58 -10.72 25.02
N ARG A 11 -1.39 -10.21 24.75
CA ARG A 11 -1.17 -8.82 24.33
C ARG A 11 -1.79 -8.69 22.94
N ARG A 12 -3.00 -8.13 22.86
CA ARG A 12 -3.70 -7.84 21.60
C ARG A 12 -2.72 -7.05 20.72
N LYS A 13 -2.31 -7.60 19.58
CA LYS A 13 -1.45 -6.90 18.60
C LYS A 13 -2.14 -5.58 18.28
N ARG A 14 -1.55 -4.46 18.66
CA ARG A 14 -2.06 -3.14 18.27
C ARG A 14 -1.92 -3.07 16.75
N LYS A 15 -3.05 -2.93 16.06
CA LYS A 15 -3.06 -2.63 14.63
C LYS A 15 -2.26 -1.33 14.45
N GLN A 16 -1.07 -1.44 13.89
CA GLN A 16 -0.25 -0.27 13.57
C GLN A 16 -0.72 0.22 12.20
N THR A 17 -1.38 1.37 12.21
CA THR A 17 -1.77 2.04 10.98
C THR A 17 -0.56 2.77 10.43
N ILE A 18 -0.01 2.31 9.31
CA ILE A 18 1.14 2.94 8.66
C ILE A 18 0.62 3.78 7.50
N LYS A 19 0.90 5.09 7.55
CA LYS A 19 0.62 6.01 6.45
C LYS A 19 1.77 5.96 5.46
N LYS A 20 1.53 5.43 4.26
CA LYS A 20 2.52 5.41 3.17
C LYS A 20 2.05 6.31 2.02
N LEU A 21 3.03 6.92 1.35
CA LEU A 21 2.80 7.65 0.12
C LEU A 21 3.18 6.76 -1.06
N PHE A 22 2.33 6.71 -2.08
CA PHE A 22 2.59 5.96 -3.30
C PHE A 22 2.48 6.87 -4.52
N TRP A 23 3.25 6.53 -5.55
CA TRP A 23 3.07 7.06 -6.89
C TRP A 23 2.17 6.10 -7.65
N VAL A 24 1.00 6.58 -8.07
CA VAL A 24 0.03 5.76 -8.79
C VAL A 24 -0.07 6.26 -10.22
N VAL A 25 0.06 5.35 -11.17
CA VAL A 25 -0.13 5.61 -12.59
C VAL A 25 -1.59 5.37 -12.93
N PHE A 26 -2.25 6.41 -13.42
CA PHE A 26 -3.65 6.38 -13.81
C PHE A 26 -3.80 6.42 -15.34
N SER A 27 -4.82 5.73 -15.84
CA SER A 27 -5.28 5.89 -17.22
C SER A 27 -6.15 7.14 -17.40
N SER A 28 -6.45 7.49 -18.66
CA SER A 28 -7.40 8.57 -19.00
C SER A 28 -8.76 8.40 -18.33
N THR A 29 -9.18 7.17 -18.04
CA THR A 29 -10.43 6.84 -17.34
C THR A 29 -10.27 6.80 -15.81
N MET A 30 -9.20 7.38 -15.25
CA MET A 30 -8.90 7.44 -13.82
C MET A 30 -8.80 6.07 -13.12
N LYS A 31 -8.52 4.99 -13.86
CA LYS A 31 -8.28 3.67 -13.26
C LYS A 31 -6.81 3.52 -12.87
N PRO A 32 -6.49 3.04 -11.65
CA PRO A 32 -5.11 2.80 -11.26
C PRO A 32 -4.57 1.59 -12.02
N VAL A 33 -3.51 1.79 -12.81
CA VAL A 33 -2.87 0.74 -13.62
C VAL A 33 -1.67 0.15 -12.90
N ALA A 34 -0.90 0.97 -12.18
CA ALA A 34 0.26 0.55 -11.41
C ALA A 34 0.45 1.42 -10.17
N LYS A 35 0.95 0.81 -9.09
CA LYS A 35 1.36 1.48 -7.85
C LYS A 35 2.86 1.30 -7.66
N PHE A 36 3.54 2.38 -7.30
CA PHE A 36 4.96 2.43 -7.03
C PHE A 36 5.21 3.05 -5.67
N GLU A 37 6.27 2.63 -4.99
CA GLU A 37 6.62 3.17 -3.68
C GLU A 37 7.20 4.59 -3.80
N PHE A 38 7.16 5.39 -2.73
CA PHE A 38 7.49 6.82 -2.80
C PHE A 38 8.89 7.12 -3.38
N HIS A 39 9.86 6.23 -3.16
CA HIS A 39 11.22 6.37 -3.65
C HIS A 39 11.37 5.99 -5.13
N GLU A 40 10.42 5.24 -5.70
CA GLU A 40 10.43 4.72 -7.07
C GLU A 40 9.82 5.70 -8.09
N LYS A 41 9.93 7.01 -7.84
CA LYS A 41 9.37 8.05 -8.72
C LYS A 41 9.84 7.90 -10.17
N LYS A 42 11.11 7.53 -10.38
CA LYS A 42 11.71 7.36 -11.72
C LYS A 42 11.05 6.21 -12.48
N GLU A 43 10.80 5.09 -11.82
CA GLU A 43 10.14 3.95 -12.45
C GLU A 43 8.69 4.26 -12.80
N ALA A 44 8.00 4.98 -11.90
CA ALA A 44 6.63 5.40 -12.14
C ALA A 44 6.53 6.34 -13.37
N LEU A 45 7.48 7.26 -13.55
CA LEU A 45 7.57 8.11 -14.74
C LEU A 45 7.85 7.30 -16.01
N ALA A 46 8.80 6.37 -16.00
CA ALA A 46 9.10 5.50 -17.14
C ALA A 46 7.87 4.67 -17.56
N LYS A 47 7.09 4.19 -16.58
CA LYS A 47 5.83 3.48 -16.82
C LYS A 47 4.79 4.40 -17.49
N VAL A 48 4.66 5.64 -17.01
CA VAL A 48 3.78 6.65 -17.61
C VAL A 48 4.18 6.93 -19.05
N GLU A 49 5.45 7.19 -19.33
CA GLU A 49 5.94 7.44 -20.69
C GLU A 49 5.69 6.25 -21.63
N SER A 50 5.90 5.03 -21.14
CA SER A 50 5.66 3.80 -21.90
C SER A 50 4.18 3.60 -22.23
N LEU A 51 3.29 3.91 -21.28
CA LEU A 51 1.83 3.77 -21.43
C LEU A 51 1.19 4.96 -22.15
N SER A 52 1.78 6.15 -22.05
CA SER A 52 1.30 7.39 -22.67
C SER A 52 1.23 7.29 -24.20
N LYS A 53 2.09 6.45 -24.80
CA LYS A 53 2.09 6.17 -26.25
C LYS A 53 0.75 5.63 -26.79
N LYS A 54 -0.04 4.93 -25.97
CA LYS A 54 -1.32 4.34 -26.38
C LYS A 54 -2.54 5.17 -25.98
N SER A 55 -2.44 5.91 -24.87
CA SER A 55 -3.52 6.72 -24.30
C SER A 55 -2.90 7.68 -23.29
N PRO A 56 -3.44 8.90 -23.08
CA PRO A 56 -2.91 9.79 -22.06
C PRO A 56 -3.01 9.14 -20.67
N HIS A 57 -1.85 8.80 -20.11
CA HIS A 57 -1.71 8.31 -18.73
C HIS A 57 -1.04 9.41 -17.90
N PHE A 58 -1.40 9.48 -16.62
CA PHE A 58 -0.85 10.50 -15.72
C PHE A 58 -0.42 9.90 -14.38
N LEU A 59 0.53 10.57 -13.74
CA LEU A 59 1.05 10.20 -12.44
C LEU A 59 0.36 11.02 -11.35
N GLN A 60 -0.12 10.37 -10.29
CA GLN A 60 -0.69 11.06 -9.15
C GLN A 60 -0.16 10.48 -7.83
N LYS A 61 0.13 11.36 -6.88
CA LYS A 61 0.52 10.97 -5.52
C LYS A 61 -0.73 10.55 -4.77
N ARG A 62 -0.71 9.35 -4.18
CA ARG A 62 -1.79 8.86 -3.32
C ARG A 62 -1.25 8.63 -1.91
N LYS A 63 -1.93 9.18 -0.93
CA LYS A 63 -1.76 8.84 0.49
C LYS A 63 -2.66 7.65 0.75
N GLU A 64 -2.07 6.48 0.96
CA GLU A 64 -2.82 5.30 1.39
C GLU A 64 -2.46 4.99 2.84
N GLU A 65 -3.50 4.86 3.65
CA GLU A 65 -3.42 4.40 5.02
C GLU A 65 -3.58 2.87 4.97
N ILE A 66 -2.47 2.15 5.08
CA ILE A 66 -2.46 0.69 4.97
C ILE A 66 -2.68 0.15 6.38
N GLU A 67 -3.83 -0.49 6.58
CA GLU A 67 -3.97 -1.47 7.65
C GLU A 67 -3.24 -2.73 7.21
N VAL A 68 -2.12 -3.05 7.86
CA VAL A 68 -1.42 -4.33 7.63
C VAL A 68 -2.31 -5.43 8.19
N GLN A 69 -3.25 -5.92 7.39
CA GLN A 69 -3.86 -7.23 7.56
C GLN A 69 -2.99 -8.22 6.79
N ASP A 70 -2.04 -8.83 7.49
CA ASP A 70 -1.46 -10.10 7.05
C ASP A 70 -2.58 -11.15 7.04
N GLU A 71 -3.39 -11.18 5.98
CA GLU A 71 -4.32 -12.27 5.68
C GLU A 71 -4.11 -12.69 4.23
N GLN A 72 -3.08 -13.50 4.01
CA GLN A 72 -3.06 -14.50 2.96
C GLN A 72 -2.99 -15.87 3.65
N THR A 73 -4.11 -16.59 3.62
CA THR A 73 -4.24 -18.04 3.89
C THR A 73 -4.49 -18.72 2.56
#